data_AF-A0ABD2MYJ3-F1
#
_entry.id   AF-A0ABD2MYJ3-F1
#
_cell.length_a   1.000
_cell.length_b   1.000
_cell.length_c   1.000
_cell.angle_alpha   90.00
_cell.angle_beta   90.00
_cell.angle_gamma   90.00
#
_symmetry.space_group_name_H-M   'P 1'
#
loop_
_entity.id
_entity.type
_entity.pdbx_description
1 polymer ?
#
loop_
_entity_poly.entity_id
_entity_poly.type
_entity_poly.pdbx_seq_one_letter_code
_entity_poly.pdbx_strand_id
1 'polypeptide(L)'
;MDNLTYCDVLIDVIKESLNRRFERFYKLEEPKAKDGIIASVCHPFFKMKWVPKANREYIKKVFVSKVRKIKQEDEKSSQVQHTDSDKKKKRTESYYMFVEDQR
;
A
#
# COMPACT_ATOMS: atom_id res chain seq x y z
N MET A 1 -34.26 -9.86 20.69
CA MET A 1 -32.85 -9.42 20.78
C MET A 1 -32.79 -8.03 20.14
N ASP A 2 -33.35 -7.01 20.78
CA ASP A 2 -33.83 -5.82 20.03
C ASP A 2 -33.31 -4.49 20.58
N ASN A 3 -31.99 -4.41 20.84
CA ASN A 3 -31.33 -3.19 21.32
C ASN A 3 -30.26 -2.64 20.37
N LEU A 4 -30.20 -3.10 19.11
CA LEU A 4 -29.23 -2.59 18.12
C LEU A 4 -29.66 -1.31 17.42
N THR A 5 -30.89 -0.84 17.63
CA THR A 5 -31.45 0.37 16.98
C THR A 5 -30.65 1.64 17.28
N TYR A 6 -29.92 1.69 18.40
CA TYR A 6 -29.06 2.83 18.75
C TYR A 6 -27.66 2.74 18.14
N CYS A 7 -27.26 1.56 17.65
CA CYS A 7 -25.97 1.34 17.03
C CYS A 7 -25.93 1.79 15.57
N ASP A 8 -27.07 1.93 14.88
CA ASP A 8 -27.11 2.34 13.47
C ASP A 8 -26.49 3.71 13.26
N VAL A 9 -26.86 4.70 14.08
CA VAL A 9 -26.26 6.04 14.04
C VAL A 9 -24.76 6.00 14.31
N LEU A 10 -24.34 5.18 15.29
CA LEU A 10 -22.91 5.03 15.61
C LEU A 10 -22.15 4.39 14.45
N ILE A 11 -22.71 3.37 13.82
CA ILE A 11 -22.14 2.68 12.66
C ILE A 11 -21.98 3.67 11.51
N ASP A 12 -22.96 4.53 11.27
CA ASP A 12 -22.90 5.52 10.19
C ASP A 12 -21.85 6.60 10.46
N VAL A 13 -21.74 7.10 11.70
CA VAL A 13 -20.66 8.02 12.10
C VAL A 13 -19.29 7.35 11.95
N ILE A 14 -19.14 6.08 12.33
CA ILE A 14 -17.89 5.33 12.14
C ILE A 14 -17.57 5.20 10.65
N LYS A 15 -18.53 4.76 9.82
CA LYS A 15 -18.33 4.65 8.37
C LYS A 15 -17.91 5.98 7.76
N GLU A 16 -18.58 7.08 8.11
CA GLU A 16 -18.28 8.41 7.59
C GLU A 16 -16.88 8.87 8.03
N SER A 17 -16.53 8.68 9.30
CA SER A 17 -15.21 9.02 9.82
C SER A 17 -14.09 8.23 9.14
N LEU A 18 -14.30 6.94 8.88
CA LEU A 18 -13.36 6.09 8.15
C LEU A 18 -13.27 6.50 6.69
N ASN A 19 -14.40 6.74 6.02
CA ASN A 19 -14.43 7.21 4.65
C ASN A 19 -13.67 8.53 4.51
N ARG A 20 -13.88 9.49 5.41
CA ARG A 20 -13.17 10.77 5.40
C ARG A 20 -11.67 10.61 5.64
N ARG A 21 -11.29 9.78 6.63
CA ARG A 21 -9.87 9.58 6.99
C ARG A 21 -9.11 8.87 5.89
N PHE A 22 -9.74 7.91 5.21
CA PHE A 22 -9.11 7.07 4.20
C PHE A 22 -9.50 7.46 2.77
N GLU A 23 -10.23 8.56 2.57
CA GLU A 23 -10.72 9.02 1.26
C GLU A 23 -9.59 9.10 0.23
N ARG A 24 -8.44 9.62 0.66
CA ARG A 24 -7.22 9.75 -0.16
C ARG A 24 -6.65 8.41 -0.61
N PHE A 25 -6.85 7.34 0.17
CA PHE A 25 -6.42 5.99 -0.20
C PHE A 25 -7.45 5.27 -1.07
N TYR A 26 -8.74 5.60 -0.91
CA TYR A 26 -9.82 5.08 -1.76
C TYR A 26 -9.89 5.76 -3.13
N LYS A 27 -9.45 7.02 -3.22
CA LYS A 27 -9.23 7.74 -4.49
C LYS A 27 -8.01 7.16 -5.21
N LEU A 28 -8.21 6.00 -5.83
CA LEU A 28 -7.23 5.20 -6.58
C LEU A 28 -6.46 5.98 -7.66
N GLU A 29 -7.01 7.11 -8.11
CA GLU A 29 -6.40 7.97 -9.12
C GLU A 29 -5.29 8.86 -8.54
N GLU A 30 -5.29 9.11 -7.22
CA GLU A 30 -4.36 10.02 -6.58
C GLU A 30 -2.94 9.41 -6.54
N PRO A 31 -1.88 10.15 -6.94
CA PRO A 31 -0.52 9.60 -7.00
C PRO A 31 -0.02 9.03 -5.66
N LYS A 32 -0.37 9.66 -4.54
CA LYS A 32 0.00 9.22 -3.19
C LYS A 32 -0.70 7.91 -2.78
N ALA A 33 -1.89 7.65 -3.30
CA ALA A 33 -2.60 6.40 -3.05
C ALA A 33 -1.90 5.21 -3.71
N LYS A 34 -1.28 5.41 -4.88
CA LYS A 34 -0.66 4.34 -5.68
C LYS A 34 0.44 3.60 -4.92
N ASP A 35 1.29 4.32 -4.19
CA ASP A 35 2.38 3.68 -3.43
C ASP A 35 1.84 2.85 -2.27
N GLY A 36 0.81 3.34 -1.57
CA GLY A 36 0.11 2.59 -0.53
C GLY A 36 -0.60 1.34 -1.08
N ILE A 37 -1.25 1.47 -2.24
CA ILE A 37 -1.87 0.35 -2.95
C ILE A 37 -0.81 -0.70 -3.31
N ILE A 38 0.30 -0.30 -3.91
CA ILE A 38 1.39 -1.22 -4.30
C ILE A 38 1.94 -1.93 -3.06
N ALA A 39 2.23 -1.21 -1.97
CA ALA A 39 2.71 -1.81 -0.73
C ALA A 39 1.71 -2.83 -0.16
N SER A 40 0.41 -2.51 -0.17
CA SER A 40 -0.63 -3.43 0.30
C SER A 40 -0.75 -4.69 -0.56
N VAL A 41 -0.57 -4.58 -1.89
CA VAL A 41 -0.65 -5.70 -2.83
C VAL A 41 0.57 -6.62 -2.69
N CYS A 42 1.74 -6.05 -2.41
CA CYS A 42 2.95 -6.81 -2.13
C CYS A 42 2.86 -7.60 -0.82
N HIS A 43 2.06 -7.15 0.14
CA HIS A 43 1.95 -7.81 1.43
C HIS A 43 1.09 -9.10 1.33
N PRO A 44 1.58 -10.27 1.77
CA PRO A 44 0.88 -11.55 1.59
C PRO A 44 -0.54 -11.59 2.14
N PHE A 45 -0.78 -10.86 3.23
CA PHE A 45 -2.07 -10.79 3.91
C PHE A 45 -3.09 -9.88 3.18
N PHE A 46 -2.60 -8.81 2.55
CA PHE A 46 -3.46 -7.75 2.01
C PHE A 46 -3.67 -7.89 0.49
N LYS A 47 -2.72 -8.46 -0.28
CA LYS A 47 -2.80 -8.81 -1.72
C LYS A 47 -3.94 -8.09 -2.46
N MET A 48 -5.09 -8.75 -2.58
CA MET A 48 -6.29 -8.22 -3.24
C MET A 48 -7.56 -8.42 -2.41
N LYS A 49 -7.41 -8.83 -1.13
CA LYS A 49 -8.55 -9.21 -0.29
C LYS A 49 -9.43 -8.01 0.09
N TRP A 50 -8.80 -6.85 0.31
CA TRP A 50 -9.47 -5.60 0.66
C TRP A 50 -10.06 -4.88 -0.57
N VAL A 51 -9.68 -5.28 -1.79
CA VAL A 51 -10.05 -4.58 -3.02
C VAL A 51 -11.42 -5.06 -3.52
N PRO A 52 -12.39 -4.15 -3.72
CA PRO A 52 -13.67 -4.48 -4.34
C PRO A 52 -13.49 -5.13 -5.71
N LYS A 53 -14.33 -6.12 -6.04
CA LYS A 53 -14.19 -6.94 -7.27
C LYS A 53 -14.06 -6.08 -8.53
N ALA A 54 -14.84 -5.00 -8.65
CA ALA A 54 -14.83 -4.09 -9.80
C ALA A 54 -13.47 -3.40 -10.04
N ASN A 55 -12.67 -3.20 -9.00
CA ASN A 55 -11.42 -2.42 -9.08
C ASN A 55 -10.17 -3.32 -9.17
N ARG A 56 -10.34 -4.65 -9.16
CA ARG A 56 -9.22 -5.59 -9.10
C ARG A 56 -8.36 -5.53 -10.35
N GLU A 57 -8.98 -5.48 -11.52
CA GLU A 57 -8.28 -5.40 -12.82
C GLU A 57 -7.48 -4.11 -12.93
N TYR A 58 -8.02 -3.00 -12.44
CA TYR A 58 -7.30 -1.72 -12.38
C TYR A 58 -6.04 -1.82 -11.53
N ILE A 59 -6.14 -2.32 -10.30
CA ILE A 59 -5.00 -2.43 -9.39
C ILE A 59 -3.92 -3.38 -9.93
N LYS A 60 -4.32 -4.49 -10.56
CA LYS A 60 -3.36 -5.39 -11.26
C LYS A 60 -2.58 -4.64 -12.34
N LYS A 61 -3.26 -3.84 -13.17
CA LYS A 61 -2.61 -3.01 -14.20
C LYS A 61 -1.63 -2.01 -13.58
N VAL A 62 -2.03 -1.33 -12.51
CA VAL A 62 -1.16 -0.38 -11.78
C VAL A 62 0.10 -1.09 -11.27
N PHE A 63 -0.07 -2.23 -10.59
CA PHE A 63 1.05 -3.02 -10.07
C PHE A 63 2.02 -3.47 -11.18
N VAL A 64 1.51 -4.12 -12.23
CA VAL A 64 2.34 -4.59 -13.36
C VAL A 64 3.06 -3.44 -14.04
N SER A 65 2.39 -2.30 -14.22
CA SER A 65 3.00 -1.11 -14.82
C SER A 65 4.17 -0.57 -13.99
N LYS A 66 4.07 -0.58 -12.65
CA LYS A 66 5.14 -0.11 -11.76
C LYS A 66 6.31 -1.09 -11.75
N VAL A 67 6.05 -2.40 -11.64
CA VAL A 67 7.10 -3.43 -11.68
C VAL A 67 7.86 -3.40 -13.00
N ARG A 68 7.16 -3.19 -14.13
CA ARG A 68 7.82 -3.05 -15.44
C ARG A 68 8.76 -1.84 -15.49
N LYS A 69 8.36 -0.71 -14.91
CA LYS A 69 9.21 0.50 -14.84
C LYS A 69 10.46 0.25 -14.01
N ILE A 70 10.32 -0.38 -12.84
CA ILE A 70 11.46 -0.74 -11.98
C ILE A 70 12.44 -1.65 -12.74
N LYS A 71 11.93 -2.69 -13.42
CA LYS A 71 12.78 -3.58 -14.23
C LYS A 71 13.56 -2.82 -15.31
N GLN A 72 12.92 -1.87 -16.00
CA GLN A 72 13.59 -1.05 -17.03
C GLN A 72 14.63 -0.09 -16.44
N GLU A 73 14.40 0.43 -15.24
CA GLU A 73 15.36 1.27 -14.51
C GLU A 73 16.57 0.43 -14.06
N ASP A 74 16.35 -0.79 -13.58
CA ASP A 74 17.41 -1.73 -13.20
C ASP A 74 18.28 -2.11 -14.41
N GLU A 75 17.66 -2.42 -15.56
CA GLU A 75 18.36 -2.73 -16.83
C GLU A 75 19.22 -1.54 -17.31
N LYS A 76 18.69 -0.32 -17.22
CA LYS A 76 19.45 0.91 -17.56
C LYS A 76 20.58 1.21 -16.59
N SER A 77 20.38 0.99 -15.29
CA SER A 77 21.42 1.19 -14.28
C SER A 77 22.57 0.19 -14.42
N SER A 78 22.25 -1.05 -14.79
CA SER A 78 23.23 -2.12 -15.04
C SER A 78 24.08 -1.83 -16.29
N GLN A 79 23.55 -1.11 -17.27
CA GLN A 79 24.28 -0.71 -18.47
C GLN A 79 25.27 0.46 -18.23
N VAL A 80 25.14 1.20 -17.12
CA VAL A 80 25.99 2.34 -16.77
C VAL A 80 27.13 1.95 -15.81
N GLN A 81 27.09 0.78 -15.18
CA GLN A 81 28.08 0.34 -14.18
C GLN A 81 29.28 -0.45 -14.75
N HIS A 82 29.87 0.04 -15.84
CA HIS A 82 31.22 -0.37 -16.24
C HIS A 82 32.29 0.67 -15.87
N THR A 83 32.16 1.34 -14.71
CA THR A 83 33.30 1.87 -13.94
C THR A 83 32.89 2.08 -12.47
N ASP A 84 33.53 1.31 -11.61
CA ASP A 84 33.98 1.59 -10.24
C ASP A 84 33.06 1.62 -9.00
N SER A 85 33.51 0.79 -8.05
CA SER A 85 33.50 0.87 -6.59
C SER A 85 32.29 0.34 -5.79
N ASP A 86 32.54 -0.83 -5.20
CA ASP A 86 31.88 -1.45 -4.06
C ASP A 86 31.60 -0.45 -2.91
N LYS A 87 30.32 -0.16 -2.65
CA LYS A 87 29.87 0.25 -1.30
C LYS A 87 28.61 -0.52 -0.92
N LYS A 88 28.81 -1.62 -0.18
CA LYS A 88 27.77 -2.35 0.57
C LYS A 88 27.04 -1.38 1.52
N LYS A 89 25.85 -0.93 1.13
CA LYS A 89 24.93 -0.18 1.99
C LYS A 89 24.22 -1.17 2.92
N LYS A 90 24.65 -1.24 4.19
CA LYS A 90 23.93 -1.98 5.24
C LYS A 90 22.49 -1.47 5.30
N ARG A 91 21.52 -2.39 5.12
CA ARG A 91 20.10 -2.12 5.31
C ARG A 91 19.82 -2.03 6.81
N THR A 92 19.42 -0.85 7.27
CA THR A 92 18.94 -0.67 8.65
C THR A 92 17.49 -1.15 8.70
N GLU A 93 17.26 -2.33 9.27
CA GLU A 93 15.93 -2.96 9.49
C GLU A 93 15.07 -2.25 10.56
N SER A 94 15.38 -0.99 10.89
CA SER A 94 14.73 -0.25 11.98
C SER A 94 13.31 0.23 11.66
N TYR A 95 12.83 0.11 10.43
CA TYR A 95 11.55 0.73 10.03
C TYR A 95 10.30 -0.05 10.48
N TYR A 96 10.44 -1.33 10.87
CA TYR A 96 9.31 -2.21 11.23
C TYR A 96 9.33 -2.75 12.67
N MET A 97 10.20 -2.24 13.53
CA MET A 97 10.17 -2.63 14.95
C MET A 97 9.08 -1.83 15.66
N PHE A 98 7.89 -2.43 15.80
CA PHE A 98 6.91 -1.98 16.78
C PHE A 98 7.57 -2.12 18.14
N VAL A 99 7.90 -0.98 18.76
CA VAL A 99 8.35 -0.97 20.15
C VAL A 99 7.14 -1.37 20.97
N GLU A 100 7.13 -2.60 21.46
CA GLU A 100 6.15 -3.04 22.45
C GLU A 100 6.34 -2.14 23.67
N ASP A 101 5.33 -1.31 23.92
CA ASP A 101 5.27 -0.43 25.08
C ASP A 101 5.28 -1.33 26.33
N GLN A 102 6.39 -1.36 27.05
CA GLN A 102 6.44 -2.02 28.35
C GLN A 102 5.72 -1.15 29.36
N ARG A 103 4.72 -1.81 29.97
CA ARG A 103 3.75 -1.36 30.98
C ARG A 103 4.32 -0.50 32.10
#